data_AF-A4WU31-F1
#
_entry.id   AF-A4WU31-F1
#
_cell.length_a   1.000
_cell.length_b   1.000
_cell.length_c   1.000
_cell.angle_alpha   90.00
_cell.angle_beta   90.00
_cell.angle_gamma   90.00
#
_symmetry.space_group_name_H-M   'P 1'
#
loop_
_entity.id
_entity.type
_entity.pdbx_description
1 polymer ?
#
loop_
_entity_poly.entity_id
_entity_poly.type
_entity_poly.pdbx_seq_one_letter_code
_entity_poly.pdbx_strand_id
1 'polypeptide(L)'
;MDTKFDDVLTGEQKLRNFNINFGPQHPAAHGVLRLVLELDGEVVERCDPHIGLLHRGTEKLMETRTYLQNLPYFDRLDYVAPMNQEHAWCLAIERLTGVQVPRRASLIRVLYSEIGRVLNHLLNVTTQAMDVGALTPPLWGFEEREKLMVFYERASGARLHAAYFRPGGVHQDLTPRLIEDIEEWAEHFPKVLDDLDGLLTENRIFKQRNVDIGVVTEKDILDWGFSGVMVRGSGLAWDLRRSQPYECYDEFDFQIPVGKNGDCYDRYLCRMEEMRQSTRIIQQCLAKLRVEKGDVLARGKITPPPRAEMKTSMEALIHHFKLYTEGFHVPAGEVYAAVEAPKGEFGVYLVADGTNRPYRAKIRAPGFLHLQAIDYIAKGHLLADVSAIIGTLDVVFGEIDR
;
A
#
# COMPACT_ATOMS: atom_id res chain seq x y z
N MET A 1 19.31 35.09 -61.20
CA MET A 1 18.69 35.61 -59.96
C MET A 1 17.92 34.45 -59.37
N ASP A 2 18.05 34.22 -58.07
CA ASP A 2 17.47 33.10 -57.30
C ASP A 2 18.37 31.86 -57.12
N THR A 3 19.54 32.06 -56.51
CA THR A 3 20.26 30.99 -55.80
C THR A 3 19.58 30.76 -54.44
N LYS A 4 18.68 29.77 -54.37
CA LYS A 4 18.20 29.21 -53.11
C LYS A 4 19.36 28.50 -52.42
N PHE A 5 19.77 29.00 -51.26
CA PHE A 5 20.60 28.27 -50.32
C PHE A 5 19.72 27.22 -49.64
N ASP A 6 19.72 25.99 -50.17
CA ASP A 6 19.27 24.84 -49.41
C ASP A 6 20.38 24.52 -48.38
N ASP A 7 20.15 24.93 -47.14
CA ASP A 7 20.98 24.53 -46.00
C ASP A 7 20.92 22.99 -45.90
N VAL A 8 21.99 22.36 -46.36
CA VAL A 8 22.24 20.93 -46.19
C VAL A 8 22.45 20.70 -44.69
N LEU A 9 21.36 20.38 -43.99
CA LEU A 9 21.39 19.85 -42.64
C LEU A 9 22.23 18.57 -42.66
N THR A 10 23.49 18.69 -42.25
CA THR A 10 24.38 17.56 -41.99
C THR A 10 23.72 16.64 -40.97
N GLY A 11 23.60 15.35 -41.31
CA GLY A 11 22.87 14.36 -40.51
C GLY A 11 23.35 14.17 -39.07
N GLU A 12 24.45 14.83 -38.67
CA GLU A 12 25.04 14.82 -37.32
C GLU A 12 24.53 15.95 -36.40
N GLN A 13 23.83 16.97 -36.94
CA GLN A 13 23.12 17.99 -36.14
C GLN A 13 21.64 17.65 -35.88
N LYS A 14 21.22 16.40 -36.07
CA LYS A 14 19.93 15.94 -35.56
C LYS A 14 19.95 16.07 -34.03
N LEU A 15 19.06 16.90 -33.48
CA LEU A 15 18.79 17.15 -32.06
C LEU A 15 19.34 16.03 -31.17
N ARG A 16 20.47 16.29 -30.49
CA ARG A 16 21.00 15.37 -29.47
C ARG A 16 20.15 15.57 -28.23
N ASN A 17 19.28 14.61 -27.93
CA ASN A 17 18.56 14.59 -26.66
C ASN A 17 19.57 14.66 -25.50
N PHE A 18 19.27 15.48 -24.52
CA PHE A 18 20.10 15.65 -23.33
C PHE A 18 19.71 14.59 -22.32
N ASN A 19 20.66 13.75 -21.91
CA ASN A 19 20.40 12.69 -20.96
C ASN A 19 20.71 13.19 -19.53
N ILE A 20 19.68 13.29 -18.70
CA ILE A 20 19.81 13.64 -17.27
C ILE A 20 19.60 12.40 -16.42
N ASN A 21 20.45 12.23 -15.43
CA ASN A 21 20.26 11.22 -14.39
C ASN A 21 19.60 11.86 -13.17
N PHE A 22 18.34 11.55 -12.94
CA PHE A 22 17.65 11.82 -11.68
C PHE A 22 18.17 10.83 -10.65
N GLY A 23 19.16 11.26 -9.86
CA GLY A 23 19.93 10.36 -9.01
C GLY A 23 19.20 9.87 -7.76
N PRO A 24 19.67 8.77 -7.13
CA PRO A 24 19.06 8.20 -5.92
C PRO A 24 19.07 9.09 -4.67
N GLN A 25 19.77 10.22 -4.69
CA GLN A 25 19.83 11.16 -3.56
C GLN A 25 18.82 12.30 -3.68
N HIS A 26 18.05 12.36 -4.76
CA HIS A 26 17.13 13.47 -5.01
C HIS A 26 15.91 13.41 -4.08
N PRO A 27 15.46 14.52 -3.45
CA PRO A 27 14.33 14.51 -2.52
C PRO A 27 13.03 13.93 -3.10
N ALA A 28 12.65 14.32 -4.33
CA ALA A 28 11.44 13.83 -4.99
C ALA A 28 11.53 12.37 -5.48
N ALA A 29 12.65 11.68 -5.29
CA ALA A 29 12.77 10.25 -5.58
C ALA A 29 12.15 9.38 -4.47
N HIS A 30 11.77 9.94 -3.31
CA HIS A 30 11.18 9.23 -2.15
C HIS A 30 11.87 7.90 -1.79
N GLY A 31 13.19 7.92 -1.80
CA GLY A 31 14.02 6.75 -1.58
C GLY A 31 15.12 6.66 -2.62
N VAL A 32 15.36 5.45 -3.12
CA VAL A 32 16.47 5.15 -4.03
C VAL A 32 15.93 4.81 -5.42
N LEU A 33 15.53 5.84 -6.16
CA LEU A 33 15.20 5.75 -7.57
C LEU A 33 16.27 6.40 -8.41
N ARG A 34 16.67 5.71 -9.49
CA ARG A 34 17.51 6.30 -10.53
C ARG A 34 16.69 6.37 -11.82
N LEU A 35 16.27 7.56 -12.23
CA LEU A 35 15.62 7.76 -13.54
C LEU A 35 16.63 8.31 -14.53
N VAL A 36 16.84 7.61 -15.64
CA VAL A 36 17.58 8.16 -16.78
C VAL A 36 16.55 8.77 -17.73
N LEU A 37 16.52 10.09 -17.79
CA LEU A 37 15.60 10.87 -18.61
C LEU A 37 16.34 11.33 -19.87
N GLU A 38 15.76 11.05 -21.05
CA GLU A 38 16.18 11.66 -22.31
C GLU A 38 15.24 12.85 -22.58
N LEU A 39 15.79 14.06 -22.60
CA LEU A 39 15.05 15.30 -22.76
C LEU A 39 15.29 15.92 -24.14
N ASP A 40 14.22 16.39 -24.79
CA ASP A 40 14.30 17.36 -25.88
C ASP A 40 13.94 18.75 -25.31
N GLY A 41 14.98 19.53 -24.98
CA GLY A 41 14.82 20.74 -24.18
C GLY A 41 14.33 20.44 -22.76
N GLU A 42 13.09 20.83 -22.44
CA GLU A 42 12.45 20.56 -21.14
C GLU A 42 11.45 19.38 -21.19
N VAL A 43 11.12 18.89 -22.39
CA VAL A 43 10.13 17.84 -22.61
C VAL A 43 10.79 16.47 -22.51
N VAL A 44 10.16 15.56 -21.78
CA VAL A 44 10.62 14.18 -21.61
C VAL A 44 10.23 13.36 -22.83
N GLU A 45 11.22 12.85 -23.57
CA GLU A 45 11.00 11.92 -24.69
C GLU A 45 11.00 10.46 -24.25
N ARG A 46 11.85 10.14 -23.26
CA ARG A 46 12.00 8.79 -22.71
C ARG A 46 12.42 8.84 -21.23
N CYS A 47 11.87 7.96 -20.42
CA CYS A 47 12.19 7.77 -19.02
C CYS A 47 12.52 6.29 -18.74
N ASP A 48 13.75 6.01 -18.33
CA ASP A 48 14.18 4.66 -17.95
C ASP A 48 14.38 4.55 -16.42
N PRO A 49 13.45 3.90 -15.70
CA PRO A 49 13.58 3.70 -14.26
C PRO A 49 14.51 2.53 -13.93
N HIS A 50 15.73 2.83 -13.49
CA HIS A 50 16.62 1.85 -12.90
C HIS A 50 16.22 1.58 -11.44
N ILE A 51 15.60 0.41 -11.25
CA ILE A 51 15.21 -0.15 -9.95
C ILE A 51 16.20 -1.21 -9.46
N GLY A 52 15.96 -1.79 -8.28
CA GLY A 52 16.78 -2.86 -7.69
C GLY A 52 17.83 -2.37 -6.71
N LEU A 53 17.90 -1.07 -6.44
CA LEU A 53 18.83 -0.50 -5.45
C LEU A 53 18.48 -0.92 -4.01
N LEU A 54 17.22 -1.28 -3.76
CA LEU A 54 16.73 -1.79 -2.48
C LEU A 54 16.34 -3.28 -2.55
N HIS A 55 16.80 -4.02 -3.57
CA HIS A 55 16.52 -5.45 -3.68
C HIS A 55 17.25 -6.24 -2.59
N ARG A 56 16.48 -6.90 -1.71
CA ARG A 56 17.03 -7.66 -0.58
C ARG A 56 16.91 -9.17 -0.74
N GLY A 57 16.41 -9.65 -1.87
CA GLY A 57 16.15 -11.07 -2.09
C GLY A 57 15.12 -11.63 -1.11
N THR A 58 14.10 -10.85 -0.75
CA THR A 58 13.10 -11.22 0.27
C THR A 58 12.40 -12.53 -0.07
N GLU A 59 11.93 -12.68 -1.32
CA GLU A 59 11.28 -13.90 -1.81
C GLU A 59 12.18 -15.13 -1.68
N LYS A 60 13.51 -14.97 -1.83
CA LYS A 60 14.47 -16.07 -1.68
C LYS A 60 14.71 -16.43 -0.21
N LEU A 61 14.78 -15.42 0.66
CA LEU A 61 14.93 -15.64 2.10
C LEU A 61 13.68 -16.34 2.68
N MET A 62 12.51 -16.05 2.14
CA MET A 62 11.25 -16.67 2.56
C MET A 62 11.23 -18.19 2.36
N GLU A 63 11.80 -18.71 1.27
CA GLU A 63 11.87 -20.16 1.00
C GLU A 63 12.64 -20.94 2.08
N THR A 64 13.56 -20.28 2.79
CA THR A 64 14.40 -20.94 3.81
C THR A 64 13.78 -20.98 5.20
N ARG A 65 12.69 -20.26 5.44
CA ARG A 65 12.11 -19.97 6.75
C ARG A 65 10.66 -20.41 6.86
N THR A 66 10.18 -20.57 8.08
CA THR A 66 8.80 -21.01 8.33
C THR A 66 7.77 -19.91 8.01
N TYR A 67 6.51 -20.28 7.81
CA TYR A 67 5.43 -19.32 7.51
C TYR A 67 5.31 -18.17 8.53
N LEU A 68 5.45 -18.46 9.82
CA LEU A 68 5.41 -17.45 10.88
C LEU A 68 6.66 -16.57 10.89
N GLN A 69 7.85 -17.14 10.66
CA GLN A 69 9.10 -16.38 10.57
C GLN A 69 9.15 -15.47 9.35
N ASN A 70 8.34 -15.76 8.33
CA ASN A 70 8.25 -14.96 7.11
C ASN A 70 7.33 -13.74 7.23
N LEU A 71 6.43 -13.71 8.22
CA LEU A 71 5.50 -12.60 8.43
C LEU A 71 6.19 -11.22 8.46
N PRO A 72 7.30 -11.01 9.22
CA PRO A 72 7.93 -9.69 9.30
C PRO A 72 8.60 -9.21 8.01
N TYR A 73 8.71 -10.06 6.97
CA TYR A 73 9.11 -9.59 5.65
C TYR A 73 8.04 -8.71 5.01
N PHE A 74 6.77 -9.07 5.16
CA PHE A 74 5.64 -8.33 4.58
C PHE A 74 5.51 -6.93 5.18
N ASP A 75 5.70 -6.81 6.49
CA ASP A 75 5.78 -5.52 7.21
C ASP A 75 6.82 -4.54 6.64
N ARG A 76 7.84 -5.06 5.95
CA ARG A 76 9.01 -4.30 5.48
C ARG A 76 9.03 -4.08 3.98
N LEU A 77 8.05 -4.59 3.25
CA LEU A 77 7.89 -4.35 1.81
C LEU A 77 7.34 -2.94 1.61
N ASP A 78 6.04 -2.76 1.86
CA ASP A 78 5.44 -1.45 2.01
C ASP A 78 5.47 -1.03 3.48
N TYR A 79 6.54 -0.34 3.85
CA TYR A 79 6.76 0.12 5.23
C TYR A 79 5.78 1.21 5.68
N VAL A 80 4.89 1.67 4.80
CA VAL A 80 3.87 2.69 5.11
C VAL A 80 2.58 2.05 5.59
N ALA A 81 2.17 0.93 4.99
CA ALA A 81 0.97 0.17 5.34
C ALA A 81 1.28 -1.30 5.73
N PRO A 82 2.08 -1.53 6.78
CA PRO A 82 2.59 -2.86 7.14
C PRO A 82 1.47 -3.88 7.37
N MET A 83 0.44 -3.52 8.14
CA MET A 83 -0.67 -4.44 8.47
C MET A 83 -1.47 -4.89 7.24
N ASN A 84 -1.63 -4.04 6.22
CA ASN A 84 -2.31 -4.43 4.98
C ASN A 84 -1.50 -5.48 4.21
N GLN A 85 -0.17 -5.41 4.29
CA GLN A 85 0.75 -6.40 3.71
C GLN A 85 0.72 -7.71 4.49
N GLU A 86 0.72 -7.65 5.83
CA GLU A 86 0.53 -8.83 6.68
C GLU A 86 -0.80 -9.52 6.40
N HIS A 87 -1.85 -8.73 6.15
CA HIS A 87 -3.19 -9.23 5.90
C HIS A 87 -3.21 -10.14 4.66
N ALA A 88 -2.61 -9.71 3.56
CA ALA A 88 -2.53 -10.50 2.34
C ALA A 88 -1.77 -11.82 2.56
N TRP A 89 -0.68 -11.79 3.35
CA TRP A 89 0.06 -13.00 3.72
C TRP A 89 -0.76 -13.97 4.57
N CYS A 90 -1.44 -13.47 5.60
CA CYS A 90 -2.29 -14.28 6.48
C CYS A 90 -3.46 -14.89 5.70
N LEU A 91 -4.09 -14.11 4.83
CA LEU A 91 -5.22 -14.54 4.01
C LEU A 91 -4.82 -15.64 3.01
N ALA A 92 -3.62 -15.57 2.44
CA ALA A 92 -3.08 -16.64 1.59
C ALA A 92 -2.95 -17.98 2.34
N ILE A 93 -2.40 -17.93 3.55
CA ILE A 93 -2.21 -19.12 4.40
C ILE A 93 -3.55 -19.66 4.90
N GLU A 94 -4.48 -18.79 5.29
CA GLU A 94 -5.81 -19.17 5.77
C GLU A 94 -6.64 -19.84 4.67
N ARG A 95 -6.54 -19.36 3.42
CA ARG A 95 -7.15 -20.03 2.26
C ARG A 95 -6.57 -21.42 2.00
N LEU A 96 -5.27 -21.63 2.15
CA LEU A 96 -4.64 -22.96 2.00
C LEU A 96 -4.99 -23.91 3.15
N THR A 97 -5.11 -23.39 4.38
CA THR A 97 -5.34 -24.21 5.58
C THR A 97 -6.81 -24.44 5.90
N GLY A 98 -7.72 -23.64 5.32
CA GLY A 98 -9.16 -23.71 5.57
C GLY A 98 -9.58 -23.25 6.97
N VAL A 99 -8.71 -22.54 7.69
CA VAL A 99 -8.99 -22.07 9.05
C VAL A 99 -9.91 -20.86 9.03
N GLN A 100 -11.04 -20.96 9.73
CA GLN A 100 -11.95 -19.84 9.92
C GLN A 100 -11.44 -18.93 11.03
N VAL A 101 -11.27 -17.65 10.69
CA VAL A 101 -10.85 -16.60 11.62
C VAL A 101 -12.06 -16.18 12.47
N PRO A 102 -11.90 -16.00 13.80
CA PRO A 102 -12.98 -15.49 14.64
C PRO A 102 -13.46 -14.11 14.20
N ARG A 103 -14.77 -13.84 14.35
CA ARG A 103 -15.38 -12.57 13.90
C ARG A 103 -14.78 -11.33 14.57
N ARG A 104 -14.40 -11.42 15.85
CA ARG A 104 -13.69 -10.33 16.52
C ARG A 104 -12.35 -10.03 15.87
N ALA A 105 -11.61 -11.07 15.46
CA ALA A 105 -10.32 -10.93 14.81
C ALA A 105 -10.44 -10.34 13.40
N SER A 106 -11.47 -10.74 12.63
CA SER A 106 -11.72 -10.15 11.31
C SER A 106 -12.10 -8.67 11.42
N LEU A 107 -12.91 -8.27 12.40
CA LEU A 107 -13.22 -6.85 12.67
C LEU A 107 -11.98 -6.05 13.07
N ILE A 108 -11.11 -6.59 13.93
CA ILE A 108 -9.84 -5.96 14.29
C ILE A 108 -8.94 -5.81 13.06
N ARG A 109 -8.89 -6.82 12.18
CA ARG A 109 -8.13 -6.74 10.94
C ARG A 109 -8.64 -5.63 10.03
N VAL A 110 -9.95 -5.54 9.81
CA VAL A 110 -10.55 -4.46 9.00
C VAL A 110 -10.25 -3.09 9.63
N LEU A 111 -10.40 -2.94 10.94
CA LEU A 111 -10.10 -1.69 11.64
C LEU A 111 -8.66 -1.22 11.37
N TYR A 112 -7.68 -2.10 11.56
CA TYR A 112 -6.27 -1.75 11.35
C TYR A 112 -5.88 -1.63 9.87
N SER A 113 -6.53 -2.37 8.97
CA SER A 113 -6.32 -2.21 7.53
C SER A 113 -6.82 -0.85 7.02
N GLU A 114 -7.89 -0.32 7.62
CA GLU A 114 -8.37 1.04 7.30
C GLU A 114 -7.56 2.14 8.00
N ILE A 115 -7.06 1.91 9.22
CA ILE A 115 -6.05 2.81 9.82
C ILE A 115 -4.78 2.84 8.96
N GLY A 116 -4.31 1.68 8.49
CA GLY A 116 -3.19 1.56 7.56
C GLY A 116 -3.43 2.28 6.23
N ARG A 117 -4.69 2.31 5.77
CA ARG A 117 -5.10 3.09 4.60
C ARG A 117 -5.00 4.60 4.84
N VAL A 118 -5.50 5.09 5.97
CA VAL A 118 -5.36 6.50 6.35
C VAL A 118 -3.89 6.89 6.49
N LEU A 119 -3.08 6.07 7.17
CA LEU A 119 -1.63 6.30 7.32
C LEU A 119 -0.92 6.45 5.96
N ASN A 120 -1.30 5.63 4.98
CA ASN A 120 -0.69 5.64 3.66
C ASN A 120 -1.14 6.84 2.83
N HIS A 121 -2.45 7.12 2.76
CA HIS A 121 -2.95 8.29 2.03
C HIS A 121 -2.49 9.61 2.63
N LEU A 122 -2.39 9.72 3.96
CA LEU A 122 -1.81 10.90 4.61
C LEU A 122 -0.36 11.10 4.19
N LEU A 123 0.46 10.05 4.18
CA LEU A 123 1.84 10.15 3.70
C LEU A 123 1.86 10.59 2.23
N ASN A 124 1.15 9.88 1.36
CA ASN A 124 1.12 10.16 -0.07
C ASN A 124 0.67 11.59 -0.39
N VAL A 125 -0.51 12.00 0.08
CA VAL A 125 -1.07 13.32 -0.22
C VAL A 125 -0.13 14.43 0.26
N THR A 126 0.44 14.27 1.45
CA THR A 126 1.34 15.29 1.99
C THR A 126 2.69 15.32 1.30
N THR A 127 3.27 14.17 0.94
CA THR A 127 4.54 14.11 0.21
C THR A 127 4.39 14.57 -1.24
N GLN A 128 3.30 14.23 -1.91
CA GLN A 128 2.99 14.75 -3.24
C GLN A 128 2.86 16.29 -3.19
N ALA A 129 2.17 16.82 -2.17
CA ALA A 129 2.08 18.26 -1.97
C ALA A 129 3.47 18.88 -1.74
N MET A 130 4.35 18.22 -0.97
CA MET A 130 5.74 18.66 -0.75
C MET A 130 6.56 18.67 -2.04
N ASP A 131 6.44 17.66 -2.89
CA ASP A 131 7.16 17.58 -4.17
C ASP A 131 6.74 18.68 -5.14
N VAL A 132 5.45 19.07 -5.10
CA VAL A 132 4.93 20.19 -5.87
C VAL A 132 5.37 21.55 -5.27
N GLY A 133 5.70 21.58 -3.97
CA GLY A 133 6.31 22.72 -3.27
C GLY A 133 5.58 23.20 -2.00
N ALA A 134 4.50 22.55 -1.58
CA ALA A 134 3.75 22.91 -0.38
C ALA A 134 4.34 22.26 0.88
N LEU A 135 4.94 23.07 1.76
CA LEU A 135 5.65 22.59 2.96
C LEU A 135 4.78 22.42 4.21
N THR A 136 3.59 23.02 4.24
CA THR A 136 2.69 22.99 5.41
C THR A 136 1.93 21.67 5.57
N PRO A 137 1.36 21.06 4.51
CA PRO A 137 0.59 19.81 4.64
C PRO A 137 1.34 18.65 5.31
N PRO A 138 2.64 18.39 5.01
CA PRO A 138 3.41 17.36 5.71
C PRO A 138 3.42 17.51 7.23
N LEU A 139 3.54 18.74 7.75
CA LEU A 139 3.61 18.97 9.19
C LEU A 139 2.27 18.62 9.87
N TRP A 140 1.14 19.01 9.26
CA TRP A 140 -0.19 18.69 9.79
C TRP A 140 -0.51 17.21 9.64
N GLY A 141 -0.25 16.62 8.48
CA GLY A 141 -0.52 15.20 8.25
C GLY A 141 0.36 14.27 9.09
N PHE A 142 1.61 14.65 9.36
CA PHE A 142 2.51 13.84 10.19
C PHE A 142 2.15 13.87 11.67
N GLU A 143 1.52 14.94 12.16
CA GLU A 143 0.96 14.96 13.52
C GLU A 143 -0.13 13.88 13.68
N GLU A 144 -1.08 13.83 12.75
CA GLU A 144 -2.13 12.81 12.74
C GLU A 144 -1.55 11.40 12.54
N ARG A 145 -0.53 11.28 11.71
CA ARG A 145 0.20 10.02 11.51
C ARG A 145 0.85 9.53 12.79
N GLU A 146 1.40 10.44 13.61
CA GLU A 146 2.01 10.09 14.90
C GLU A 146 0.96 9.56 15.88
N LYS A 147 -0.23 10.17 15.95
CA LYS A 147 -1.36 9.68 16.76
C LYS A 147 -1.74 8.24 16.37
N LEU A 148 -1.81 7.95 15.08
CA LEU A 148 -2.08 6.60 14.57
C LEU A 148 -0.95 5.60 14.87
N MET A 149 0.33 6.02 14.82
CA MET A 149 1.46 5.17 15.22
C MET A 149 1.44 4.82 16.72
N VAL A 150 0.92 5.71 17.58
CA VAL A 150 0.70 5.39 19.00
C VAL A 150 -0.34 4.29 19.16
N PHE A 151 -1.38 4.24 18.31
CA PHE A 151 -2.32 3.11 18.32
C PHE A 151 -1.64 1.79 17.91
N TYR A 152 -0.72 1.83 16.94
CA TYR A 152 0.08 0.66 16.55
C TYR A 152 0.96 0.19 17.71
N GLU A 153 1.64 1.12 18.39
CA GLU A 153 2.47 0.83 19.54
C GLU A 153 1.66 0.19 20.68
N ARG A 154 0.47 0.71 20.97
CA ARG A 154 -0.40 0.17 22.03
C ARG A 154 -0.98 -1.20 21.69
N ALA A 155 -1.16 -1.52 20.42
CA ALA A 155 -1.70 -2.80 19.98
C ALA A 155 -0.63 -3.90 19.87
N SER A 156 0.55 -3.54 19.36
CA SER A 156 1.60 -4.51 19.00
C SER A 156 2.88 -4.41 19.84
N GLY A 157 3.13 -3.24 20.44
CA GLY A 157 4.41 -2.88 21.07
C GLY A 157 5.40 -2.20 20.13
N ALA A 158 5.08 -2.05 18.83
CA ALA A 158 5.92 -1.40 17.84
C ALA A 158 5.17 -0.30 17.08
N ARG A 159 5.88 0.77 16.70
CA ARG A 159 5.29 1.93 16.02
C ARG A 159 5.04 1.75 14.51
N LEU A 160 5.84 0.92 13.84
CA LEU A 160 5.76 0.69 12.39
C LEU A 160 5.56 -0.80 12.08
N HIS A 161 6.60 -1.62 12.28
CA HIS A 161 6.56 -3.05 11.99
C HIS A 161 5.93 -3.81 13.15
N ALA A 162 4.65 -4.15 13.01
CA ALA A 162 3.81 -4.60 14.12
C ALA A 162 3.84 -6.12 14.34
N ALA A 163 4.11 -6.95 13.32
CA ALA A 163 4.02 -8.42 13.45
C ALA A 163 2.67 -8.88 14.08
N TYR A 164 1.58 -8.15 13.81
CA TYR A 164 0.36 -8.15 14.62
C TYR A 164 -0.69 -9.10 14.05
N PHE A 165 -0.90 -9.05 12.73
CA PHE A 165 -1.73 -10.03 12.06
C PHE A 165 -0.95 -11.32 11.93
N ARG A 166 -1.54 -12.42 12.37
CA ARG A 166 -0.92 -13.74 12.26
C ARG A 166 -1.89 -14.70 11.59
N PRO A 167 -1.38 -15.74 10.89
CA PRO A 167 -2.26 -16.78 10.37
C PRO A 167 -3.14 -17.36 11.49
N GLY A 168 -4.46 -17.31 11.30
CA GLY A 168 -5.47 -17.70 12.27
C GLY A 168 -6.07 -16.57 13.12
N GLY A 169 -5.73 -15.31 12.86
CA GLY A 169 -6.39 -14.13 13.47
C GLY A 169 -5.41 -13.01 13.80
N VAL A 170 -5.44 -12.55 15.04
CA VAL A 170 -4.61 -11.43 15.51
C VAL A 170 -3.87 -11.84 16.79
N HIS A 171 -2.63 -11.37 16.97
CA HIS A 171 -1.78 -11.89 18.06
C HIS A 171 -2.31 -11.59 19.47
N GLN A 172 -2.80 -10.38 19.71
CA GLN A 172 -3.27 -9.90 21.02
C GLN A 172 -4.56 -9.09 20.86
N ASP A 173 -5.47 -9.17 21.82
CA ASP A 173 -6.71 -8.39 21.81
C ASP A 173 -6.46 -6.91 22.15
N LEU A 174 -7.37 -6.05 21.72
CA LEU A 174 -7.35 -4.63 22.00
C LEU A 174 -7.83 -4.34 23.42
N THR A 175 -7.14 -3.41 24.09
CA THR A 175 -7.60 -2.88 25.37
C THR A 175 -8.83 -1.99 25.16
N PRO A 176 -9.80 -1.98 26.09
CA PRO A 176 -11.03 -1.19 25.93
C PRO A 176 -10.74 0.31 25.80
N ARG A 177 -9.71 0.82 26.51
CA ARG A 177 -9.28 2.22 26.42
C ARG A 177 -8.81 2.59 25.01
N LEU A 178 -8.12 1.66 24.32
CA LEU A 178 -7.66 1.92 22.95
C LEU A 178 -8.84 2.06 21.98
N ILE A 179 -9.95 1.37 22.21
CA ILE A 179 -11.18 1.51 21.40
C ILE A 179 -11.77 2.92 21.59
N GLU A 180 -11.80 3.42 22.82
CA GLU A 180 -12.26 4.79 23.13
C GLU A 180 -11.36 5.86 22.48
N ASP A 181 -10.04 5.69 22.58
CA ASP A 181 -9.08 6.65 22.01
C ASP A 181 -9.15 6.69 20.46
N ILE A 182 -9.38 5.55 19.79
CA ILE A 182 -9.56 5.50 18.34
C ILE A 182 -10.88 6.18 17.93
N GLU A 183 -11.94 6.04 18.74
CA GLU A 183 -13.22 6.72 18.48
C GLU A 183 -13.08 8.24 18.58
N GLU A 184 -12.42 8.74 19.62
CA GLU A 184 -12.15 10.18 19.79
C GLU A 184 -11.32 10.74 18.62
N TRP A 185 -10.30 10.00 18.19
CA TRP A 185 -9.51 10.38 17.01
C TRP A 185 -10.35 10.40 15.73
N ALA A 186 -11.21 9.39 15.52
CA ALA A 186 -12.07 9.30 14.33
C ALA A 186 -13.12 10.41 14.26
N GLU A 187 -13.53 11.00 15.39
CA GLU A 187 -14.40 12.18 15.43
C GLU A 187 -13.65 13.49 15.11
N HIS A 188 -12.37 13.59 15.49
CA HIS A 188 -11.57 14.79 15.27
C HIS A 188 -10.96 14.87 13.86
N PHE A 189 -10.49 13.75 13.34
CA PHE A 189 -9.73 13.67 12.10
C PHE A 189 -10.42 14.27 10.86
N PRO A 190 -11.75 14.16 10.65
CA PRO A 190 -12.42 14.81 9.52
C PRO A 190 -12.20 16.32 9.45
N LYS A 191 -12.06 17.01 10.59
CA LYS A 191 -11.77 18.46 10.61
C LYS A 191 -10.37 18.75 10.06
N VAL A 192 -9.38 17.93 10.43
CA VAL A 192 -8.01 18.07 9.92
C VAL A 192 -7.96 17.79 8.43
N LEU A 193 -8.76 16.82 7.95
CA LEU A 193 -8.93 16.60 6.51
C LEU A 193 -9.54 17.80 5.80
N ASP A 194 -10.57 18.45 6.38
CA ASP A 194 -11.18 19.66 5.82
C ASP A 194 -10.18 20.82 5.74
N ASP A 195 -9.29 20.96 6.71
CA ASP A 195 -8.22 21.96 6.68
C ASP A 195 -7.18 21.68 5.57
N LEU A 196 -6.81 20.41 5.35
CA LEU A 196 -5.94 19.99 4.25
C LEU A 196 -6.60 20.20 2.88
N ASP A 197 -7.88 19.85 2.77
CA ASP A 197 -8.73 20.03 1.58
C ASP A 197 -8.83 21.52 1.22
N GLY A 198 -9.11 22.39 2.20
CA GLY A 198 -9.20 23.84 2.02
C GLY A 198 -7.90 24.49 1.52
N LEU A 199 -6.73 23.94 1.89
CA LEU A 199 -5.43 24.46 1.46
C LEU A 199 -5.02 23.99 0.06
N LEU A 200 -5.35 22.75 -0.32
CA LEU A 200 -4.85 22.10 -1.54
C LEU A 200 -5.87 22.10 -2.68
N THR A 201 -7.11 21.69 -2.42
CA THR A 201 -8.10 21.38 -3.45
C THR A 201 -8.46 22.59 -4.29
N GLU A 202 -8.73 23.75 -3.68
CA GLU A 202 -9.08 24.97 -4.41
C GLU A 202 -7.88 25.83 -4.83
N ASN A 203 -6.66 25.40 -4.51
CA ASN A 203 -5.46 26.17 -4.82
C ASN A 203 -5.15 26.12 -6.32
N ARG A 204 -5.11 27.31 -6.94
CA ARG A 204 -4.81 27.46 -8.38
C ARG A 204 -3.45 26.88 -8.78
N ILE A 205 -2.43 27.01 -7.94
CA ILE A 205 -1.08 26.50 -8.22
C ILE A 205 -1.08 24.97 -8.19
N PHE A 206 -1.78 24.38 -7.22
CA PHE A 206 -1.89 22.93 -7.10
C PHE A 206 -2.69 22.32 -8.24
N LYS A 207 -3.78 22.97 -8.67
CA LYS A 207 -4.52 22.58 -9.88
C LYS A 207 -3.63 22.65 -11.12
N GLN A 208 -2.90 23.75 -11.32
CA GLN A 208 -2.00 23.90 -12.48
C GLN A 208 -0.90 22.83 -12.56
N ARG A 209 -0.49 22.25 -11.43
CA ARG A 209 0.56 21.22 -11.36
C ARG A 209 0.05 19.79 -11.34
N ASN A 210 -1.26 19.56 -11.39
CA ASN A 210 -1.84 18.21 -11.37
C ASN A 210 -2.97 17.98 -12.39
N VAL A 211 -3.70 19.03 -12.79
CA VAL A 211 -4.75 18.92 -13.82
C VAL A 211 -4.08 18.69 -15.17
N ASP A 212 -4.61 17.74 -15.94
CA ASP A 212 -4.10 17.32 -17.26
C ASP A 212 -2.68 16.73 -17.25
N ILE A 213 -2.15 16.37 -16.08
CA ILE A 213 -0.83 15.72 -15.95
C ILE A 213 -1.00 14.22 -15.74
N GLY A 214 -0.24 13.42 -16.49
CA GLY A 214 -0.21 11.97 -16.37
C GLY A 214 -1.58 11.33 -16.62
N VAL A 215 -2.23 11.68 -17.72
CA VAL A 215 -3.56 11.17 -18.08
C VAL A 215 -3.45 9.69 -18.45
N VAL A 216 -4.23 8.85 -17.77
CA VAL A 216 -4.29 7.40 -18.05
C VAL A 216 -5.70 7.04 -18.50
N THR A 217 -5.83 6.39 -19.66
CA THR A 217 -7.15 5.94 -20.15
C THR A 217 -7.53 4.57 -19.58
N GLU A 218 -8.82 4.21 -19.64
CA GLU A 218 -9.30 2.89 -19.21
C GLU A 218 -8.65 1.73 -19.98
N LYS A 219 -8.27 1.94 -21.25
CA LYS A 219 -7.56 0.92 -22.04
C LYS A 219 -6.14 0.72 -21.54
N ASP A 220 -5.44 1.82 -21.26
CA ASP A 220 -4.08 1.78 -20.71
C ASP A 220 -4.04 1.05 -19.37
N ILE A 221 -5.11 1.17 -18.56
CA ILE A 221 -5.24 0.40 -17.31
C ILE A 221 -5.18 -1.10 -17.52
N LEU A 222 -5.91 -1.61 -18.51
CA LEU A 222 -5.94 -3.04 -18.78
C LEU A 222 -4.63 -3.53 -19.39
N ASP A 223 -4.02 -2.74 -20.26
CA ASP A 223 -2.79 -3.10 -20.98
C ASP A 223 -1.56 -3.09 -20.05
N TRP A 224 -1.44 -2.10 -19.17
CA TRP A 224 -0.33 -1.97 -18.22
C TRP A 224 -0.57 -2.71 -16.88
N GLY A 225 -1.81 -3.12 -16.62
CA GLY A 225 -2.17 -3.83 -15.39
C GLY A 225 -2.18 -2.94 -14.14
N PHE A 226 -2.57 -1.66 -14.28
CA PHE A 226 -2.74 -0.76 -13.14
C PHE A 226 -3.79 -1.31 -12.16
N SER A 227 -3.67 -0.91 -10.89
CA SER A 227 -4.60 -1.30 -9.82
C SER A 227 -4.80 -0.16 -8.81
N GLY A 228 -5.86 -0.21 -8.02
CA GLY A 228 -6.13 0.75 -6.95
C GLY A 228 -6.57 2.13 -7.41
N VAL A 229 -6.01 3.17 -6.78
CA VAL A 229 -6.32 4.57 -7.06
C VAL A 229 -6.03 4.94 -8.51
N MET A 230 -5.03 4.32 -9.13
CA MET A 230 -4.73 4.52 -10.56
C MET A 230 -5.90 4.12 -11.46
N VAL A 231 -6.61 3.05 -11.10
CA VAL A 231 -7.77 2.55 -11.84
C VAL A 231 -9.00 3.40 -11.58
N ARG A 232 -9.24 3.71 -10.30
CA ARG A 232 -10.37 4.54 -9.86
C ARG A 232 -10.27 5.96 -10.40
N GLY A 233 -9.07 6.54 -10.50
CA GLY A 233 -8.86 7.88 -11.03
C GLY A 233 -9.28 8.05 -12.50
N SER A 234 -9.18 6.99 -13.31
CA SER A 234 -9.52 7.03 -14.74
C SER A 234 -10.96 6.67 -15.08
N GLY A 235 -11.82 6.45 -14.07
CA GLY A 235 -13.24 6.18 -14.30
C GLY A 235 -13.68 4.73 -14.09
N LEU A 236 -12.74 3.78 -13.94
CA LEU A 236 -13.09 2.38 -13.74
C LEU A 236 -13.39 2.11 -12.25
N ALA A 237 -14.66 1.83 -11.95
CA ALA A 237 -15.16 1.54 -10.60
C ALA A 237 -14.74 0.14 -10.10
N TRP A 238 -13.43 -0.05 -9.87
CA TRP A 238 -12.84 -1.31 -9.41
C TRP A 238 -12.21 -1.17 -8.02
N ASP A 239 -12.66 -1.99 -7.07
CA ASP A 239 -12.12 -2.10 -5.72
C ASP A 239 -12.37 -3.53 -5.22
N LEU A 240 -11.32 -4.23 -4.79
CA LEU A 240 -11.44 -5.61 -4.31
C LEU A 240 -12.32 -5.73 -3.06
N ARG A 241 -12.43 -4.68 -2.24
CA ARG A 241 -13.27 -4.69 -1.03
C ARG A 241 -14.76 -4.84 -1.34
N ARG A 242 -15.20 -4.46 -2.55
CA ARG A 242 -16.58 -4.63 -3.03
C ARG A 242 -16.73 -5.75 -4.05
N SER A 243 -15.78 -5.90 -4.96
CA SER A 243 -15.89 -6.90 -6.03
C SER A 243 -15.57 -8.31 -5.56
N GLN A 244 -14.61 -8.46 -4.65
CA GLN A 244 -14.16 -9.73 -4.08
C GLN A 244 -13.95 -9.56 -2.57
N PRO A 245 -15.05 -9.35 -1.82
CA PRO A 245 -14.96 -9.04 -0.41
C PRO A 245 -14.21 -10.13 0.35
N TYR A 246 -13.28 -9.70 1.17
CA TYR A 246 -12.55 -10.54 2.11
C TYR A 246 -12.90 -10.11 3.54
N GLU A 247 -12.67 -11.02 4.49
CA GLU A 247 -13.05 -10.82 5.91
C GLU A 247 -14.54 -10.47 6.06
N CYS A 248 -14.84 -9.22 6.45
CA CYS A 248 -16.18 -8.72 6.72
C CYS A 248 -16.48 -7.39 6.01
N TYR A 249 -15.75 -7.04 4.92
CA TYR A 249 -15.97 -5.79 4.18
C TYR A 249 -17.42 -5.65 3.66
N ASP A 250 -18.11 -6.76 3.41
CA ASP A 250 -19.52 -6.81 2.98
C ASP A 250 -20.51 -6.18 3.95
N GLU A 251 -20.18 -6.18 5.24
CA GLU A 251 -21.09 -5.67 6.26
C GLU A 251 -20.94 -4.16 6.50
N PHE A 252 -20.05 -3.48 5.77
CA PHE A 252 -19.77 -2.05 5.95
C PHE A 252 -20.35 -1.21 4.81
N ASP A 253 -20.89 -0.06 5.19
CA ASP A 253 -21.48 0.90 4.26
C ASP A 253 -20.46 2.00 3.96
N PHE A 254 -19.76 1.85 2.84
CA PHE A 254 -18.83 2.84 2.28
C PHE A 254 -19.05 3.04 0.79
N GLN A 255 -18.67 4.20 0.29
CA GLN A 255 -18.70 4.52 -1.14
C GLN A 255 -17.27 4.45 -1.70
N ILE A 256 -17.14 4.14 -2.98
CA ILE A 256 -15.85 4.12 -3.67
C ILE A 256 -15.76 5.39 -4.52
N PRO A 257 -14.74 6.25 -4.31
CA PRO A 257 -14.55 7.40 -5.18
C PRO A 257 -14.03 6.96 -6.54
N VAL A 258 -14.54 7.58 -7.59
CA VAL A 258 -14.18 7.31 -8.98
C VAL A 258 -13.96 8.66 -9.67
N GLY A 259 -12.79 8.83 -10.26
CA GLY A 259 -12.41 10.00 -11.05
C GLY A 259 -13.03 9.97 -12.45
N LYS A 260 -12.77 10.99 -13.26
CA LYS A 260 -13.38 11.13 -14.60
C LYS A 260 -12.36 11.29 -15.71
N ASN A 261 -11.27 11.99 -15.44
CA ASN A 261 -10.29 12.41 -16.43
C ASN A 261 -9.06 11.49 -16.44
N GLY A 262 -8.76 10.81 -15.31
CA GLY A 262 -7.55 9.99 -15.18
C GLY A 262 -6.27 10.78 -14.95
N ASP A 263 -6.38 12.04 -14.54
CA ASP A 263 -5.24 12.92 -14.25
C ASP A 263 -4.71 12.74 -12.81
N CYS A 264 -3.63 13.44 -12.51
CA CYS A 264 -3.03 13.46 -11.17
C CYS A 264 -3.98 14.07 -10.11
N TYR A 265 -4.83 15.02 -10.52
CA TYR A 265 -5.76 15.72 -9.65
C TYR A 265 -6.94 14.83 -9.21
N ASP A 266 -7.56 14.08 -10.13
CA ASP A 266 -8.60 13.11 -9.80
C ASP A 266 -8.08 12.01 -8.86
N ARG A 267 -6.82 11.56 -9.06
CA ARG A 267 -6.17 10.61 -8.14
C ARG A 267 -5.96 11.19 -6.74
N TYR A 268 -5.62 12.47 -6.64
CA TYR A 268 -5.56 13.18 -5.36
C TYR A 268 -6.94 13.24 -4.68
N LEU A 269 -7.99 13.62 -5.42
CA LEU A 269 -9.36 13.68 -4.89
C LEU A 269 -9.84 12.30 -4.43
N CYS A 270 -9.57 11.24 -5.19
CA CYS A 270 -9.89 9.88 -4.80
C CYS A 270 -9.25 9.49 -3.46
N ARG A 271 -7.99 9.89 -3.20
CA ARG A 271 -7.32 9.62 -1.91
C ARG A 271 -7.93 10.40 -0.75
N MET A 272 -8.25 11.68 -0.98
CA MET A 272 -8.92 12.50 0.03
C MET A 272 -10.27 11.88 0.42
N GLU A 273 -11.04 11.45 -0.56
CA GLU A 273 -12.33 10.82 -0.33
C GLU A 273 -12.19 9.42 0.27
N GLU A 274 -11.18 8.62 -0.14
CA GLU A 274 -10.87 7.34 0.50
C GLU A 274 -10.55 7.49 1.99
N MET A 275 -9.82 8.55 2.40
CA MET A 275 -9.59 8.81 3.83
C MET A 275 -10.90 9.09 4.58
N ARG A 276 -11.84 9.86 3.99
CA ARG A 276 -13.17 10.08 4.57
C ARG A 276 -13.95 8.77 4.69
N GLN A 277 -13.92 7.92 3.67
CA GLN A 277 -14.61 6.62 3.69
C GLN A 277 -13.96 5.65 4.69
N SER A 278 -12.63 5.63 4.81
CA SER A 278 -11.92 4.85 5.83
C SER A 278 -12.32 5.26 7.24
N THR A 279 -12.47 6.56 7.52
CA THR A 279 -12.93 7.02 8.85
C THR A 279 -14.35 6.57 9.16
N ARG A 280 -15.23 6.54 8.15
CA ARG A 280 -16.58 5.98 8.28
C ARG A 280 -16.56 4.48 8.54
N ILE A 281 -15.69 3.71 7.88
CA ILE A 281 -15.51 2.28 8.15
C ILE A 281 -15.00 2.06 9.57
N ILE A 282 -14.03 2.86 10.03
CA ILE A 282 -13.49 2.81 11.39
C ILE A 282 -14.61 2.99 12.42
N GLN A 283 -15.44 4.03 12.28
CA GLN A 283 -16.58 4.26 13.19
C GLN A 283 -17.56 3.08 13.22
N GLN A 284 -17.89 2.51 12.06
CA GLN A 284 -18.74 1.32 11.97
C GLN A 284 -18.08 0.07 12.59
N CYS A 285 -16.77 -0.09 12.42
CA CYS A 285 -16.01 -1.18 13.03
C CYS A 285 -16.04 -1.08 14.56
N LEU A 286 -15.81 0.11 15.12
CA LEU A 286 -15.83 0.34 16.57
C LEU A 286 -17.20 0.04 17.18
N ALA A 287 -18.30 0.44 16.51
CA ALA A 287 -19.66 0.12 16.95
C ALA A 287 -19.91 -1.40 17.01
N LYS A 288 -19.44 -2.16 16.01
CA LYS A 288 -19.56 -3.63 16.00
C LYS A 288 -18.64 -4.31 17.02
N LEU A 289 -17.42 -3.83 17.18
CA LEU A 289 -16.44 -4.37 18.14
C LEU A 289 -16.90 -4.26 19.59
N ARG A 290 -17.75 -3.28 19.93
CA ARG A 290 -18.37 -3.15 21.26
C ARG A 290 -19.38 -4.25 21.56
N VAL A 291 -20.07 -4.73 20.54
CA VAL A 291 -21.09 -5.80 20.66
C VAL A 291 -20.41 -7.17 20.68
N GLU A 292 -19.36 -7.35 19.88
CA GLU A 292 -18.72 -8.65 19.69
C GLU A 292 -17.61 -8.93 20.71
N LYS A 293 -17.99 -9.62 21.79
CA LYS A 293 -17.05 -10.25 22.72
C LYS A 293 -16.75 -11.67 22.24
N GLY A 294 -15.53 -11.92 21.78
CA GLY A 294 -15.12 -13.22 21.23
C GLY A 294 -13.61 -13.42 21.32
N ASP A 295 -13.15 -14.62 20.98
CA ASP A 295 -11.72 -14.93 20.89
C ASP A 295 -11.09 -14.21 19.68
N VAL A 296 -9.82 -13.84 19.79
CA VAL A 296 -9.07 -13.11 18.74
C VAL A 296 -8.17 -14.05 17.91
N LEU A 297 -7.98 -15.28 18.39
CA LEU A 297 -7.23 -16.33 17.71
C LEU A 297 -8.17 -17.51 17.47
N ALA A 298 -8.12 -18.07 16.25
CA ALA A 298 -8.77 -19.34 15.96
C ALA A 298 -8.25 -20.40 16.93
N ARG A 299 -9.12 -21.28 17.44
CA ARG A 299 -8.66 -22.41 18.27
C ARG A 299 -8.18 -23.53 17.35
N GLY A 300 -6.95 -23.99 17.54
CA GLY A 300 -6.45 -25.11 16.74
C GLY A 300 -4.94 -25.30 16.82
N LYS A 301 -4.43 -26.14 15.91
CA LYS A 301 -3.00 -26.49 15.84
C LYS A 301 -2.13 -25.48 15.08
N ILE A 302 -2.72 -24.38 14.60
CA ILE A 302 -2.00 -23.33 13.85
C ILE A 302 -1.61 -22.17 14.78
N THR A 303 -2.48 -21.83 15.71
CA THR A 303 -2.34 -20.71 16.63
C THR A 303 -1.77 -21.17 17.97
N PRO A 304 -0.91 -20.36 18.61
CA PRO A 304 -0.38 -20.69 19.91
C PRO A 304 -1.48 -20.57 20.99
N PRO A 305 -1.49 -21.48 21.99
CA PRO A 305 -2.45 -21.39 23.10
C PRO A 305 -2.14 -20.19 24.01
N PRO A 306 -3.14 -19.71 24.77
CA PRO A 306 -2.94 -18.62 25.71
C PRO A 306 -1.92 -19.00 26.79
N ARG A 307 -1.12 -18.03 27.26
CA ARG A 307 -0.03 -18.29 28.22
C ARG A 307 -0.51 -18.87 29.55
N ALA A 308 -1.75 -18.59 29.95
CA ALA A 308 -2.36 -19.16 31.15
C ALA A 308 -2.53 -20.68 31.00
N GLU A 309 -3.09 -21.13 29.88
CA GLU A 309 -3.34 -22.54 29.58
C GLU A 309 -2.06 -23.32 29.27
N MET A 310 -1.09 -22.68 28.60
CA MET A 310 0.24 -23.26 28.34
C MET A 310 0.98 -23.63 29.63
N LYS A 311 0.79 -22.87 30.72
CA LYS A 311 1.44 -23.13 32.01
C LYS A 311 0.76 -24.23 32.82
N THR A 312 -0.49 -24.57 32.50
CA THR A 312 -1.29 -25.54 33.27
C THR A 312 -1.49 -26.87 32.55
N SER A 313 -1.63 -26.86 31.22
CA SER A 313 -1.92 -28.05 30.43
C SER A 313 -0.69 -28.51 29.64
N MET A 314 -0.43 -29.82 29.71
CA MET A 314 0.70 -30.44 29.00
C MET A 314 0.52 -30.35 27.48
N GLU A 315 -0.71 -30.52 26.98
CA GLU A 315 -1.02 -30.43 25.56
C GLU A 315 -0.73 -29.04 24.98
N ALA A 316 -1.13 -27.97 25.68
CA ALA A 316 -0.83 -26.61 25.24
C ALA A 316 0.68 -26.33 25.25
N LEU A 317 1.42 -26.89 26.21
CA LEU A 317 2.88 -26.77 26.23
C LEU A 317 3.52 -27.49 25.03
N ILE A 318 3.04 -28.69 24.68
CA ILE A 318 3.49 -29.43 23.48
C ILE A 318 3.18 -28.63 22.22
N HIS A 319 1.96 -28.10 22.08
CA HIS A 319 1.57 -27.28 20.94
C HIS A 319 2.41 -26.01 20.83
N HIS A 320 2.60 -25.28 21.93
CA HIS A 320 3.47 -24.11 21.97
C HIS A 320 4.91 -24.46 21.54
N PHE A 321 5.48 -25.53 22.09
CA PHE A 321 6.84 -25.96 21.75
C PHE A 321 6.96 -26.29 20.26
N LYS A 322 6.03 -27.07 19.70
CA LYS A 322 6.03 -27.46 18.29
C LYS A 322 5.83 -26.28 17.34
N LEU A 323 4.89 -25.38 17.65
CA LEU A 323 4.62 -24.21 16.81
C LEU A 323 5.80 -23.24 16.70
N TYR A 324 6.59 -23.07 17.78
CA TYR A 324 7.73 -22.15 17.76
C TYR A 324 9.06 -22.78 17.32
N THR A 325 9.19 -24.10 17.35
CA THR A 325 10.39 -24.81 16.89
C THR A 325 10.26 -25.29 15.45
N GLU A 326 9.24 -26.10 15.20
CA GLU A 326 8.95 -26.71 13.89
C GLU A 326 8.08 -25.78 13.04
N GLY A 327 7.09 -25.11 13.63
CA GLY A 327 6.08 -24.37 12.87
C GLY A 327 4.89 -25.25 12.46
N PHE A 328 3.80 -24.61 12.04
CA PHE A 328 2.65 -25.33 11.51
C PHE A 328 2.90 -25.77 10.07
N HIS A 329 2.36 -26.92 9.70
CA HIS A 329 2.40 -27.44 8.34
C HIS A 329 1.21 -26.90 7.56
N VAL A 330 1.46 -26.46 6.33
CA VAL A 330 0.41 -26.00 5.41
C VAL A 330 0.17 -27.10 4.38
N PRO A 331 -1.09 -27.47 4.07
CA PRO A 331 -1.38 -28.45 3.04
C PRO A 331 -0.72 -28.12 1.70
N ALA A 332 -0.33 -29.14 0.93
CA ALA A 332 0.24 -28.94 -0.39
C ALA A 332 -0.80 -28.30 -1.33
N GLY A 333 -0.42 -27.24 -2.04
CA GLY A 333 -1.33 -26.49 -2.90
C GLY A 333 -0.76 -25.14 -3.33
N GLU A 334 -1.46 -24.50 -4.26
CA GLU A 334 -1.12 -23.19 -4.80
C GLU A 334 -2.30 -22.24 -4.59
N VAL A 335 -2.04 -21.05 -4.06
CA VAL A 335 -3.07 -20.02 -3.86
C VAL A 335 -2.53 -18.65 -4.27
N TYR A 336 -3.35 -17.91 -5.01
CA TYR A 336 -3.22 -16.48 -5.18
C TYR A 336 -4.25 -15.78 -4.29
N ALA A 337 -3.77 -14.93 -3.39
CA ALA A 337 -4.58 -14.13 -2.49
C ALA A 337 -4.22 -12.67 -2.66
N ALA A 338 -5.22 -11.83 -2.88
CA ALA A 338 -5.04 -10.41 -3.07
C ALA A 338 -5.90 -9.59 -2.11
N VAL A 339 -5.37 -8.45 -1.70
CA VAL A 339 -5.98 -7.48 -0.79
C VAL A 339 -5.90 -6.12 -1.47
N GLU A 340 -6.91 -5.28 -1.24
CA GLU A 340 -6.88 -3.89 -1.66
C GLU A 340 -5.96 -3.10 -0.70
N ALA A 341 -4.65 -3.16 -0.92
CA ALA A 341 -3.73 -2.28 -0.23
C ALA A 341 -4.01 -0.81 -0.63
N PRO A 342 -3.55 0.18 0.13
CA PRO A 342 -3.85 1.59 -0.17
C PRO A 342 -3.25 2.04 -1.53
N LYS A 343 -2.15 1.40 -1.94
CA LYS A 343 -1.52 1.60 -3.25
C LYS A 343 -2.25 0.89 -4.39
N GLY A 344 -3.00 -0.18 -4.10
CA GLY A 344 -3.75 -0.96 -5.07
C GLY A 344 -3.79 -2.45 -4.74
N GLU A 345 -3.95 -3.29 -5.77
CA GLU A 345 -4.05 -4.73 -5.56
C GLU A 345 -2.69 -5.29 -5.18
N PHE A 346 -2.54 -5.62 -3.89
CA PHE A 346 -1.38 -6.35 -3.39
C PHE A 346 -1.69 -7.84 -3.34
N GLY A 347 -0.94 -8.63 -4.10
CA GLY A 347 -1.15 -10.05 -4.26
C GLY A 347 0.00 -10.90 -3.74
N VAL A 348 -0.31 -12.04 -3.13
CA VAL A 348 0.65 -13.07 -2.77
C VAL A 348 0.29 -14.35 -3.50
N TYR A 349 1.21 -14.84 -4.32
CA TYR A 349 1.17 -16.17 -4.91
C TYR A 349 2.03 -17.12 -4.06
N LEU A 350 1.37 -18.03 -3.35
CA LEU A 350 1.98 -18.96 -2.41
C LEU A 350 1.86 -20.39 -2.93
N VAL A 351 3.01 -21.07 -3.04
CA VAL A 351 3.11 -22.50 -3.34
C VAL A 351 3.59 -23.20 -2.08
N ALA A 352 2.76 -24.13 -1.58
CA ALA A 352 3.05 -24.98 -0.44
C ALA A 352 3.28 -26.42 -0.90
N ASP A 353 4.32 -27.07 -0.37
CA ASP A 353 4.71 -28.46 -0.66
C ASP A 353 4.24 -29.45 0.41
N GLY A 354 3.43 -29.01 1.37
CA GLY A 354 3.01 -29.80 2.53
C GLY A 354 3.91 -29.63 3.76
N THR A 355 5.01 -28.89 3.66
CA THR A 355 5.94 -28.67 4.77
C THR A 355 5.58 -27.43 5.60
N ASN A 356 6.43 -27.11 6.58
CA ASN A 356 6.37 -25.93 7.44
C ASN A 356 6.98 -24.66 6.78
N ARG A 357 7.52 -24.77 5.57
CA ARG A 357 8.15 -23.69 4.82
C ARG A 357 7.41 -23.49 3.49
N PRO A 358 7.32 -22.26 2.97
CA PRO A 358 6.77 -22.04 1.64
C PRO A 358 7.77 -22.55 0.60
N TYR A 359 7.30 -23.33 -0.37
CA TYR A 359 8.13 -23.76 -1.50
C TYR A 359 8.50 -22.58 -2.39
N ARG A 360 7.51 -21.71 -2.65
CA ARG A 360 7.69 -20.45 -3.37
C ARG A 360 6.68 -19.42 -2.87
N ALA A 361 7.14 -18.20 -2.64
CA ALA A 361 6.26 -17.06 -2.39
C ALA A 361 6.64 -15.94 -3.37
N LYS A 362 5.73 -15.61 -4.28
CA LYS A 362 5.88 -14.51 -5.24
C LYS A 362 4.94 -13.38 -4.85
N ILE A 363 5.49 -12.18 -4.73
CA ILE A 363 4.73 -10.99 -4.34
C ILE A 363 4.39 -10.18 -5.60
N ARG A 364 3.12 -9.83 -5.77
CA ARG A 364 2.65 -8.87 -6.77
C ARG A 364 2.47 -7.53 -6.07
N ALA A 365 3.47 -6.66 -6.22
CA ALA A 365 3.42 -5.29 -5.71
C ALA A 365 2.72 -4.37 -6.71
N PRO A 366 1.75 -3.54 -6.30
CA PRO A 366 1.08 -2.58 -7.17
C PRO A 366 2.07 -1.56 -7.73
N GLY A 367 2.99 -1.04 -6.91
CA GLY A 367 3.98 -0.05 -7.33
C GLY A 367 4.93 -0.53 -8.43
N PHE A 368 5.16 -1.84 -8.56
CA PHE A 368 6.00 -2.39 -9.63
C PHE A 368 5.35 -2.22 -11.00
N LEU A 369 4.04 -2.52 -11.11
CA LEU A 369 3.27 -2.33 -12.34
C LEU A 369 3.07 -0.84 -12.63
N HIS A 370 2.88 -0.04 -11.57
CA HIS A 370 2.75 1.41 -11.71
C HIS A 370 4.01 2.06 -12.27
N LEU A 371 5.18 1.68 -11.75
CA LEU A 371 6.47 2.22 -12.19
C LEU A 371 6.89 1.73 -13.58
N GLN A 372 6.48 0.52 -13.99
CA GLN A 372 6.73 0.02 -15.35
C GLN A 372 6.16 0.97 -16.42
N ALA A 373 5.01 1.60 -16.14
CA ALA A 373 4.34 2.49 -17.07
C ALA A 373 4.81 3.96 -16.97
N ILE A 374 5.83 4.26 -16.15
CA ILE A 374 6.30 5.65 -15.98
C ILE A 374 6.80 6.27 -17.29
N ASP A 375 7.42 5.48 -18.17
CA ASP A 375 7.86 5.94 -19.49
C ASP A 375 6.67 6.39 -20.35
N TYR A 376 5.60 5.61 -20.36
CA TYR A 376 4.37 5.93 -21.07
C TYR A 376 3.68 7.17 -20.50
N ILE A 377 3.57 7.26 -19.17
CA ILE A 377 2.89 8.37 -18.50
C ILE A 377 3.70 9.67 -18.58
N ALA A 378 5.03 9.61 -18.48
CA ALA A 378 5.87 10.81 -18.45
C ALA A 378 6.20 11.38 -19.83
N LYS A 379 6.01 10.60 -20.90
CA LYS A 379 6.34 11.04 -22.25
C LYS A 379 5.51 12.26 -22.67
N GLY A 380 6.19 13.30 -23.16
CA GLY A 380 5.57 14.55 -23.61
C GLY A 380 5.29 15.57 -22.50
N HIS A 381 5.57 15.23 -21.23
CA HIS A 381 5.47 16.16 -20.11
C HIS A 381 6.79 16.88 -19.84
N LEU A 382 6.74 17.97 -19.07
CA LEU A 382 7.93 18.69 -18.65
C LEU A 382 8.65 17.96 -17.51
N LEU A 383 9.95 18.22 -17.34
CA LEU A 383 10.75 17.64 -16.24
C LEU A 383 10.12 17.89 -14.85
N ALA A 384 9.48 19.04 -14.64
CA ALA A 384 8.81 19.37 -13.38
C ALA A 384 7.59 18.48 -13.11
N ASP A 385 6.90 18.00 -14.14
CA ASP A 385 5.70 17.19 -14.03
C ASP A 385 6.03 15.75 -13.63
N VAL A 386 7.24 15.28 -13.96
CA VAL A 386 7.74 13.95 -13.55
C VAL A 386 7.68 13.78 -12.03
N SER A 387 7.99 14.83 -11.26
CA SER A 387 7.90 14.79 -9.80
C SER A 387 6.45 14.58 -9.30
N ALA A 388 5.48 15.25 -9.92
CA ALA A 388 4.07 15.08 -9.60
C ALA A 388 3.57 13.68 -10.01
N ILE A 389 4.00 13.17 -11.17
CA ILE A 389 3.68 11.81 -11.63
C ILE A 389 4.22 10.78 -10.62
N ILE A 390 5.47 10.88 -10.18
CA ILE A 390 6.05 9.97 -9.17
C ILE A 390 5.25 10.02 -7.87
N GLY A 391 4.92 11.22 -7.37
CA GLY A 391 4.11 11.38 -6.16
C GLY A 391 2.73 10.70 -6.29
N THR A 392 2.09 10.84 -7.46
CA THR A 392 0.76 10.24 -7.68
C THR A 392 0.76 8.74 -7.89
N LEU A 393 1.88 8.13 -8.30
CA LEU A 393 2.00 6.67 -8.39
C LEU A 393 2.17 6.01 -7.01
N ASP A 394 2.47 6.80 -5.96
CA ASP A 394 2.66 6.31 -4.60
C ASP A 394 3.77 5.25 -4.52
N VAL A 395 4.95 5.55 -5.05
CA VAL A 395 6.03 4.56 -5.12
C VAL A 395 6.71 4.37 -3.77
N VAL A 396 6.75 3.13 -3.30
CA VAL A 396 7.60 2.71 -2.18
C VAL A 396 8.53 1.60 -2.67
N PHE A 397 9.83 1.89 -2.72
CA PHE A 397 10.80 0.98 -3.35
C PHE A 397 10.94 -0.37 -2.65
N GLY A 398 10.54 -0.48 -1.38
CA GLY A 398 10.56 -1.74 -0.65
C GLY A 398 9.63 -2.81 -1.25
N GLU A 399 8.46 -2.42 -1.77
CA GLU A 399 7.56 -3.36 -2.45
C GLU A 399 7.93 -3.60 -3.92
N ILE A 400 8.54 -2.61 -4.57
CA ILE A 400 8.98 -2.72 -5.98
C ILE A 400 10.14 -3.71 -6.09
N ASP A 401 11.17 -3.49 -5.25
CA ASP A 401 12.43 -4.23 -5.33
C ASP A 401 12.40 -5.56 -4.57
N ARG A 402 11.58 -5.71 -3.52
CA ARG A 402 11.43 -6.94 -2.73
C ARG A 402 12.73 -7.42 -2.06
#